data_AF-A0A3B1BLY7-F1
#
_entry.id   AF-A0A3B1BLY7-F1
#
_cell.length_a   1.000
_cell.length_b   1.000
_cell.length_c   1.000
_cell.angle_alpha   90.00
_cell.angle_beta   90.00
_cell.angle_gamma   90.00
#
_symmetry.space_group_name_H-M   'P 1'
#
loop_
_entity.id
_entity.type
_entity.pdbx_description
1 polymer ?
#
loop_
_entity_poly.entity_id
_entity_poly.type
_entity_poly.pdbx_seq_one_letter_code
_entity_poly.pdbx_strand_id
1 'polypeptide(L)'
;KKDFKRVLKKIESYKFKILADEKNLEILQVLLHSKRGFLIKLLENPAMLEHDKFTDILRAVFHLEDELAKRINIHEISPQDKAHIEADIKRAYKPLVLEWVNYLEYLKRQHPHYFLFAVLTGPFSKTNLAPES
;
A
#
# COMPACT_ATOMS: atom_id res chain seq x y z
N LYS A 1 6.94 1.96 21.79
CA LYS A 1 7.44 3.34 21.65
C LYS A 1 8.86 3.43 21.05
N LYS A 2 9.97 3.07 21.74
CA LYS A 2 11.33 3.25 21.16
C LYS A 2 11.58 2.41 19.88
N ASP A 3 11.11 1.16 19.85
CA ASP A 3 11.27 0.30 18.67
C ASP A 3 10.46 0.74 17.45
N PHE A 4 9.19 1.12 17.64
CA PHE A 4 8.33 1.60 16.55
C PHE A 4 8.88 2.87 15.90
N LYS A 5 9.32 3.85 16.70
CA LYS A 5 9.98 5.07 16.17
C LYS A 5 11.21 4.75 15.33
N ARG A 6 12.02 3.77 15.76
CA ARG A 6 13.20 3.32 15.00
C ARG A 6 12.80 2.67 13.67
N VAL A 7 11.75 1.84 13.66
CA VAL A 7 11.24 1.20 12.44
C VAL A 7 10.68 2.24 11.47
N LEU A 8 9.85 3.17 11.94
CA LEU A 8 9.31 4.25 11.11
C LEU A 8 10.42 5.08 10.44
N LYS A 9 11.44 5.51 11.20
CA LYS A 9 12.59 6.25 10.65
C LYS A 9 13.37 5.45 9.59
N LYS A 10 13.48 4.13 9.77
CA LYS A 10 14.09 3.25 8.75
C LYS A 10 13.24 3.22 7.48
N ILE A 11 11.93 3.09 7.59
CA ILE A 11 11.01 3.08 6.43
C ILE A 11 11.01 4.44 5.71
N GLU A 12 11.03 5.55 6.46
CA GLU A 12 11.07 6.90 5.90
C GLU A 12 12.32 7.14 5.04
N SER A 13 13.48 6.65 5.49
CA SER A 13 14.75 6.74 4.77
C SER A 13 14.96 5.64 3.73
N TYR A 14 14.14 4.59 3.74
CA TYR A 14 14.25 3.48 2.81
C TYR A 14 13.89 3.91 1.38
N LYS A 15 14.80 3.64 0.45
CA LYS A 15 14.59 3.88 -0.97
C LYS A 15 13.89 2.66 -1.57
N PHE A 16 12.56 2.65 -1.49
CA PHE A 16 11.75 1.65 -2.19
C PHE A 16 12.10 1.64 -3.67
N LYS A 17 12.54 0.47 -4.15
CA LYS A 17 12.74 0.16 -5.56
C LYS A 17 11.56 -0.69 -5.98
N ILE A 18 10.68 -0.11 -6.79
CA ILE A 18 9.61 -0.85 -7.45
C ILE A 18 10.16 -1.26 -8.80
N LEU A 19 10.07 -2.54 -9.11
CA LEU A 19 10.32 -3.07 -10.45
C LEU A 19 8.99 -3.63 -10.91
N ALA A 20 8.35 -2.91 -11.82
CA ALA A 20 7.10 -3.35 -12.39
C ALA A 20 7.41 -4.34 -13.52
N ASP A 21 7.12 -5.62 -13.34
CA ASP A 21 6.95 -6.52 -14.49
C ASP A 21 5.48 -6.48 -14.94
N GLU A 22 5.28 -6.73 -16.22
CA GLU A 22 3.99 -6.56 -16.89
C GLU A 22 2.93 -7.50 -16.28
N LYS A 23 3.32 -8.71 -15.89
CA LYS A 23 2.43 -9.69 -15.26
C LYS A 23 1.94 -9.20 -13.88
N ASN A 24 2.84 -8.69 -13.04
CA ASN A 24 2.46 -8.14 -11.75
C ASN A 24 1.64 -6.85 -11.88
N LEU A 25 1.88 -6.04 -12.91
CA LEU A 25 1.04 -4.88 -13.23
C LEU A 25 -0.38 -5.27 -13.65
N GLU A 26 -0.54 -6.31 -14.47
CA GLU A 26 -1.84 -6.84 -14.85
C GLU A 26 -2.61 -7.36 -13.62
N ILE A 27 -1.94 -8.13 -12.75
CA ILE A 27 -2.53 -8.59 -11.48
C ILE A 27 -2.96 -7.40 -10.61
N LEU A 28 -2.13 -6.36 -10.51
CA LEU A 28 -2.44 -5.16 -9.74
C LEU A 28 -3.61 -4.38 -10.34
N GLN A 29 -3.67 -4.25 -11.66
CA GLN A 29 -4.77 -3.61 -12.38
C GLN A 29 -6.09 -4.32 -12.08
N VAL A 30 -6.14 -5.65 -12.24
CA VAL A 30 -7.35 -6.45 -11.95
C VAL A 30 -7.75 -6.32 -10.48
N LEU A 31 -6.78 -6.41 -9.57
CA LEU A 31 -7.03 -6.27 -8.13
C LEU A 31 -7.64 -4.91 -7.80
N LEU A 32 -6.98 -3.82 -8.18
CA LEU A 32 -7.43 -2.47 -7.85
C LEU A 32 -8.79 -2.15 -8.48
N HIS A 33 -8.99 -2.55 -9.74
CA HIS A 33 -10.29 -2.41 -10.41
C HIS A 33 -11.40 -3.14 -9.66
N SER A 34 -11.16 -4.41 -9.24
CA SER A 34 -12.12 -5.18 -8.45
C SER A 34 -12.44 -4.56 -7.07
N LYS A 35 -11.56 -3.70 -6.55
CA LYS A 35 -11.69 -3.03 -5.26
C LYS A 35 -12.13 -1.58 -5.38
N ARG A 36 -12.36 -1.03 -6.58
CA ARG A 36 -12.75 0.37 -6.78
C ARG A 36 -13.98 0.77 -5.95
N GLY A 37 -15.03 -0.05 -5.95
CA GLY A 37 -16.23 0.20 -5.14
C GLY A 37 -15.96 0.17 -3.62
N PHE A 38 -15.00 -0.62 -3.16
CA PHE A 38 -14.58 -0.63 -1.76
C PHE A 38 -13.80 0.64 -1.39
N LEU A 39 -12.89 1.09 -2.26
CA LEU A 39 -12.14 2.33 -2.06
C LEU A 39 -13.06 3.55 -2.00
N ILE A 40 -14.14 3.59 -2.81
CA ILE A 40 -15.13 4.68 -2.79
C ILE A 40 -15.84 4.72 -1.43
N LYS A 41 -16.30 3.57 -0.92
CA LYS A 41 -16.92 3.47 0.41
C LYS A 41 -16.01 3.92 1.54
N LEU A 42 -14.70 3.74 1.41
CA LEU A 42 -13.73 4.24 2.40
C LEU A 42 -13.64 5.77 2.40
N LEU A 43 -13.75 6.43 1.25
CA LEU A 43 -13.78 7.90 1.15
C LEU A 43 -15.06 8.50 1.74
N GLU A 44 -16.18 7.80 1.59
CA GLU A 44 -17.47 8.22 2.12
C GLU A 44 -17.57 8.09 3.65
N ASN A 45 -16.63 7.39 4.29
CA ASN A 45 -16.65 7.17 5.72
C ASN A 45 -16.16 8.42 6.48
N PRO A 46 -17.05 9.11 7.24
CA PRO A 46 -16.71 10.36 7.91
C PRO A 46 -15.63 10.21 8.99
N ALA A 47 -15.48 9.03 9.60
CA ALA A 47 -14.40 8.76 10.55
C ALA A 47 -13.01 8.80 9.91
N MET A 48 -12.92 8.70 8.57
CA MET A 48 -11.66 8.75 7.82
C MET A 48 -11.27 10.19 7.44
N LEU A 49 -12.24 11.09 7.30
CA LEU A 49 -12.02 12.49 6.94
C LEU A 49 -11.32 13.28 8.04
N GLU A 50 -11.32 12.79 9.28
CA GLU A 50 -10.58 13.36 10.42
C GLU A 50 -9.07 13.04 10.39
N HIS A 51 -8.62 12.20 9.43
CA HIS A 51 -7.24 11.73 9.33
C HIS A 51 -6.63 12.05 7.96
N ASP A 52 -6.06 13.26 7.82
CA ASP A 52 -5.43 13.76 6.58
C ASP A 52 -4.50 12.73 5.90
N LYS A 53 -3.69 12.02 6.69
CA LYS A 53 -2.76 11.00 6.18
C LYS A 53 -3.46 9.84 5.49
N PHE A 54 -4.60 9.41 6.00
CA PHE A 54 -5.34 8.30 5.40
C PHE A 54 -5.99 8.73 4.09
N THR A 55 -6.53 9.95 4.05
CA THR A 55 -7.08 10.54 2.83
C THR A 55 -6.00 10.65 1.75
N ASP A 56 -4.79 11.07 2.09
CA ASP A 56 -3.67 11.13 1.13
C ASP A 56 -3.27 9.75 0.59
N ILE A 57 -3.30 8.72 1.44
CA ILE A 57 -3.07 7.33 1.01
C ILE A 57 -4.13 6.87 0.02
N LEU A 58 -5.41 7.07 0.36
CA LEU A 58 -6.51 6.70 -0.53
C LEU A 58 -6.40 7.41 -1.87
N ARG A 59 -6.09 8.71 -1.88
CA ARG A 59 -5.88 9.47 -3.12
C ARG A 59 -4.75 8.90 -3.97
N ALA A 60 -3.64 8.49 -3.35
CA ALA A 60 -2.54 7.85 -4.08
C ALA A 60 -2.94 6.49 -4.66
N VAL A 61 -3.73 5.69 -3.93
CA VAL A 61 -4.24 4.39 -4.43
C VAL A 61 -5.24 4.58 -5.57
N PHE A 62 -6.14 5.57 -5.46
CA PHE A 62 -7.07 5.92 -6.54
C PHE A 62 -6.35 6.39 -7.79
N HIS A 63 -5.34 7.27 -7.63
CA HIS A 63 -4.55 7.73 -8.76
C HIS A 63 -3.88 6.57 -9.50
N LEU A 64 -3.31 5.61 -8.75
CA LEU A 64 -2.72 4.40 -9.32
C LEU A 64 -3.76 3.52 -10.04
N GLU A 65 -4.95 3.35 -9.45
CA GLU A 65 -6.01 2.57 -10.09
C GLU A 65 -6.54 3.24 -11.36
N ASP A 66 -6.77 4.56 -11.34
CA ASP A 66 -7.16 5.33 -12.52
C ASP A 66 -6.09 5.24 -13.63
N GLU A 67 -4.82 5.31 -13.25
CA GLU A 67 -3.72 5.27 -14.22
C GLU A 67 -3.59 3.89 -14.86
N LEU A 68 -3.72 2.81 -14.07
CA LEU A 68 -3.76 1.45 -14.59
C LEU A 68 -5.02 1.19 -15.42
N ALA A 69 -6.19 1.69 -15.03
CA ALA A 69 -7.46 1.48 -15.74
C ALA A 69 -7.46 2.09 -17.16
N LYS A 70 -6.67 3.14 -17.40
CA LYS A 70 -6.51 3.74 -18.74
C LYS A 70 -5.67 2.88 -19.69
N ARG A 71 -4.90 1.92 -19.18
CA ARG A 71 -3.99 1.09 -19.98
C ARG A 71 -4.74 -0.12 -20.52
N ILE A 72 -5.16 -0.02 -21.79
CA ILE A 72 -5.87 -1.10 -22.50
C ILE A 72 -5.00 -2.36 -22.61
N ASN A 73 -3.70 -2.20 -22.87
CA ASN A 73 -2.75 -3.30 -22.91
C ASN A 73 -1.49 -2.95 -22.09
N ILE A 74 -1.35 -3.59 -20.93
CA ILE A 74 -0.19 -3.41 -20.02
C ILE A 74 1.12 -3.85 -20.68
N HIS A 75 1.08 -4.80 -21.61
CA HIS A 75 2.28 -5.31 -22.28
C HIS A 75 2.82 -4.37 -23.37
N GLU A 76 2.06 -3.33 -23.74
CA GLU A 76 2.43 -2.38 -24.80
C GLU A 76 2.74 -0.98 -24.25
N ILE A 77 2.85 -0.81 -22.93
CA ILE A 77 3.16 0.48 -22.33
C ILE A 77 4.59 0.93 -22.65
N SER A 78 4.77 2.23 -22.85
CA SER A 78 6.10 2.79 -23.11
C SER A 78 7.00 2.69 -21.85
N PRO A 79 8.33 2.74 -22.00
CA PRO A 79 9.24 2.82 -20.86
C PRO A 79 8.95 4.02 -19.94
N GLN A 80 8.47 5.13 -20.51
CA GLN A 80 8.08 6.32 -19.74
C GLN A 80 6.83 6.07 -18.90
N ASP A 81 5.80 5.44 -19.48
CA ASP A 81 4.57 5.07 -18.75
C ASP A 81 4.88 4.09 -17.62
N LYS A 82 5.74 3.10 -17.89
CA LYS A 82 6.21 2.14 -16.88
C LYS A 82 6.88 2.84 -15.69
N ALA A 83 7.78 3.78 -15.95
CA ALA A 83 8.42 4.56 -14.90
C ALA A 83 7.44 5.44 -14.10
N HIS A 84 6.38 5.96 -14.74
CA HIS A 84 5.33 6.71 -14.05
C HIS A 84 4.52 5.78 -13.12
N ILE A 85 4.11 4.62 -13.62
CA ILE A 85 3.38 3.61 -12.81
C ILE A 85 4.23 3.17 -11.62
N GLU A 86 5.51 2.90 -11.80
CA GLU A 86 6.42 2.55 -10.69
C GLU A 86 6.50 3.66 -9.63
N ALA A 87 6.51 4.92 -10.05
CA ALA A 87 6.50 6.07 -9.17
C ALA A 87 5.17 6.21 -8.40
N ASP A 88 4.04 5.93 -9.05
CA ASP A 88 2.71 5.98 -8.43
C ASP A 88 2.49 4.81 -7.46
N ILE A 89 2.94 3.59 -7.80
CA ILE A 89 2.99 2.45 -6.87
C ILE A 89 3.79 2.85 -5.64
N LYS A 90 4.97 3.44 -5.82
CA LYS A 90 5.81 3.88 -4.69
C LYS A 90 5.12 4.95 -3.85
N ARG A 91 4.38 5.89 -4.47
CA ARG A 91 3.64 6.96 -3.79
C ARG A 91 2.53 6.41 -2.90
N ALA A 92 1.85 5.35 -3.32
CA ALA A 92 0.85 4.67 -2.50
C ALA A 92 1.47 3.73 -1.46
N TYR A 93 2.45 2.92 -1.86
CA TYR A 93 2.97 1.82 -1.06
C TYR A 93 3.73 2.29 0.18
N LYS A 94 4.62 3.28 0.06
CA LYS A 94 5.42 3.72 1.21
C LYS A 94 4.54 4.25 2.38
N PRO A 95 3.57 5.16 2.14
CA PRO A 95 2.60 5.56 3.14
C PRO A 95 1.80 4.40 3.75
N LEU A 96 1.34 3.43 2.93
CA LEU A 96 0.65 2.23 3.44
C LEU A 96 1.50 1.45 4.44
N VAL A 97 2.80 1.25 4.16
CA VAL A 97 3.70 0.57 5.09
C VAL A 97 3.88 1.36 6.40
N LEU A 98 4.00 2.69 6.32
CA LEU A 98 4.12 3.55 7.50
C LEU A 98 2.86 3.46 8.38
N GLU A 99 1.67 3.55 7.78
CA GLU A 99 0.42 3.45 8.53
C GLU A 99 0.16 2.05 9.07
N TRP A 100 0.61 1.00 8.38
CA TRP A 100 0.60 -0.36 8.94
C TRP A 100 1.41 -0.45 10.24
N VAL A 101 2.58 0.19 10.30
CA VAL A 101 3.41 0.22 11.52
C VAL A 101 2.75 1.06 12.62
N ASN A 102 2.13 2.19 12.29
CA ASN A 102 1.35 2.99 13.24
C ASN A 102 0.18 2.20 13.82
N TYR A 103 -0.54 1.46 12.97
CA TYR A 103 -1.62 0.57 13.36
C TYR A 103 -1.14 -0.52 14.32
N LEU A 104 0.00 -1.15 14.03
CA LEU A 104 0.61 -2.13 14.94
C LEU A 104 1.00 -1.51 16.29
N GLU A 105 1.52 -0.28 16.33
CA GLU A 105 1.79 0.42 17.61
C GLU A 105 0.51 0.70 18.39
N TYR A 106 -0.54 1.15 17.71
CA TYR A 106 -1.86 1.36 18.30
C TYR A 106 -2.42 0.07 18.89
N LEU A 107 -2.45 -1.02 18.12
CA LEU A 107 -2.91 -2.33 18.58
C LEU A 107 -2.12 -2.81 19.79
N LYS A 108 -0.79 -2.69 19.76
CA LYS A 108 0.04 -3.12 20.89
C LYS A 108 -0.33 -2.39 22.18
N ARG A 109 -0.75 -1.13 22.08
CA ARG A 109 -1.14 -0.31 23.24
C ARG A 109 -2.56 -0.61 23.72
N GLN A 110 -3.52 -0.71 22.82
CA GLN A 110 -4.94 -0.78 23.16
C GLN A 110 -5.46 -2.22 23.24
N HIS A 111 -4.96 -3.11 22.38
CA HIS A 111 -5.44 -4.48 22.24
C HIS A 111 -4.28 -5.47 21.95
N PRO A 112 -3.46 -5.83 22.95
CA PRO A 112 -2.25 -6.65 22.75
C PRO A 112 -2.49 -8.00 22.07
N HIS A 113 -3.66 -8.62 22.24
CA HIS A 113 -4.02 -9.87 21.57
C HIS A 113 -4.20 -9.69 20.06
N TYR A 114 -4.84 -8.61 19.61
CA TYR A 114 -4.96 -8.28 18.19
C TYR A 114 -3.61 -7.90 17.57
N PHE A 115 -2.70 -7.31 18.34
CA PHE A 115 -1.35 -7.04 17.86
C PHE A 115 -0.62 -8.31 17.43
N LEU A 116 -0.62 -9.36 18.28
CA LEU A 116 0.03 -10.63 17.95
C LEU A 116 -0.59 -11.27 16.70
N PHE A 117 -1.92 -11.27 16.62
CA PHE A 117 -2.63 -11.78 15.45
C PHE A 117 -2.24 -11.01 14.18
N ALA A 118 -2.27 -9.68 14.21
CA ALA A 118 -1.93 -8.82 13.07
C ALA A 118 -0.47 -9.00 12.60
N VAL A 119 0.47 -9.26 13.51
CA VAL A 119 1.86 -9.56 13.14
C VAL A 119 1.97 -10.91 12.42
N LEU A 120 1.22 -11.93 12.85
CA LEU A 120 1.28 -13.28 12.30
C LEU A 120 0.55 -13.42 10.96
N THR A 121 -0.53 -12.67 10.75
CA THR A 121 -1.37 -12.77 9.54
C THR A 121 -1.20 -11.59 8.59
N GLY A 122 -0.43 -10.57 9.00
CA GLY A 122 -0.24 -9.35 8.24
C GLY A 122 0.61 -9.51 6.97
N PRO A 123 0.71 -8.45 6.16
CA PRO A 123 1.36 -8.47 4.84
C PRO A 123 2.86 -8.79 4.89
N PHE A 124 3.51 -8.60 6.04
CA PHE A 124 4.94 -8.85 6.23
C PHE A 124 5.23 -10.12 7.05
N SER A 125 4.22 -10.95 7.29
CA SER A 125 4.42 -12.25 7.91
C SER A 125 5.23 -13.17 7.00
N LYS A 126 6.10 -14.02 7.59
CA LYS A 126 6.92 -14.98 6.84
C LYS A 126 6.10 -15.94 5.98
N THR A 127 4.85 -16.22 6.37
CA THR A 127 3.94 -17.08 5.60
C THR A 127 3.35 -16.38 4.37
N ASN A 128 3.34 -15.04 4.36
CA ASN A 128 2.79 -14.22 3.28
C ASN A 128 3.87 -13.64 2.36
N LEU A 129 5.13 -13.66 2.80
CA LEU A 129 6.28 -13.40 1.93
C LEU A 129 6.46 -14.64 1.04
N ALA A 130 6.58 -14.42 -0.28
CA ALA A 130 6.83 -15.51 -1.23
C ALA A 130 8.02 -16.36 -0.73
N PRO A 131 7.99 -17.69 -0.94
CA PRO A 131 9.12 -18.54 -0.60
C PRO A 131 10.31 -18.11 -1.47
N GLU A 132 11.23 -17.40 -0.84
CA GLU A 132 12.53 -16.97 -1.37
C GLU A 132 12.47 -15.90 -2.48
N SER A 133 12.79 -14.66 -2.06
CA SER A 133 13.50 -13.70 -2.89
C SER A 133 14.98 -14.07 -2.98
#